data_AF-A0A1W2H851-F1
#
_entry.id   AF-A0A1W2H851-F1
#
_cell.length_a   1.000
_cell.length_b   1.000
_cell.length_c   1.000
_cell.angle_alpha   90.00
_cell.angle_beta   90.00
_cell.angle_gamma   90.00
#
_symmetry.space_group_name_H-M   'P 1'
#
loop_
_entity.id
_entity.type
_entity.pdbx_description
1 polymer ?
#
loop_
_entity_poly.entity_id
_entity_poly.type
_entity_poly.pdbx_seq_one_letter_code
_entity_poly.pdbx_strand_id
1 'polypeptide(L)'
;MAWILAVISISLGRMERLYPTCFSKKEILDMESTDLLKEYLSKQSKVFTTSLGLTLGQLEEGIYSSHKFSVEEIGFDFELFTEPESLYEFIENYKLESLGKIDEMGYRDIWIRYLNREAEMEVTQSELQEAPLTFRLYKGKTMIYSKVLHFYDEVNRHLTLSEDFFDYFLHNEKKLNVAVENMYRY
;
A
#
# COMPACT_ATOMS: atom_id res chain seq x y z
N MET A 1 55.77 -4.20 5.70
CA MET A 1 54.55 -3.84 4.96
C MET A 1 53.73 -2.92 5.88
N ALA A 2 53.77 -1.59 5.72
CA ALA A 2 52.93 -0.80 4.79
C ALA A 2 51.42 -0.96 5.13
N TRP A 3 50.58 0.02 5.55
CA TRP A 3 50.61 1.47 5.83
C TRP A 3 49.36 1.83 6.70
N ILE A 4 49.54 2.63 7.77
CA ILE A 4 48.82 3.90 8.14
C ILE A 4 47.27 3.88 8.37
N LEU A 5 46.76 4.05 9.61
CA LEU A 5 46.33 5.32 10.32
C LEU A 5 45.12 6.02 9.64
N ALA A 6 44.15 6.67 10.29
CA ALA A 6 43.95 7.12 11.66
C ALA A 6 42.52 7.67 11.82
N VAL A 7 42.02 7.59 13.06
CA VAL A 7 41.35 8.66 13.85
C VAL A 7 40.32 9.55 13.14
N ILE A 8 39.06 9.48 13.61
CA ILE A 8 38.16 10.62 13.63
C ILE A 8 37.63 10.78 15.05
N SER A 9 38.01 11.87 15.69
CA SER A 9 37.47 12.32 16.97
C SER A 9 37.20 13.82 16.88
N ILE A 10 36.00 14.19 17.36
CA ILE A 10 35.61 15.48 17.95
C ILE A 10 35.30 16.63 16.97
N SER A 11 34.03 17.06 16.92
CA SER A 11 33.56 18.23 17.68
C SER A 11 32.13 18.64 17.31
N LEU A 12 31.28 18.80 18.33
CA LEU A 12 30.10 19.66 18.29
C LEU A 12 30.49 21.08 17.87
N GLY A 13 29.68 21.73 17.04
CA GLY A 13 29.81 23.17 16.81
C GLY A 13 28.79 23.76 15.84
N ARG A 14 27.83 24.50 16.41
CA ARG A 14 27.10 25.65 15.83
C ARG A 14 26.21 25.46 14.60
N MET A 15 24.90 25.43 14.89
CA MET A 15 23.87 26.07 14.08
C MET A 15 24.20 27.57 13.88
N GLU A 16 24.38 27.99 12.63
CA GLU A 16 24.09 29.35 12.19
C GLU A 16 23.27 29.30 10.89
N ARG A 17 22.17 30.08 10.89
CA ARG A 17 21.24 30.25 9.77
C ARG A 17 21.90 31.09 8.69
N LEU A 18 21.82 30.64 7.44
CA LEU A 18 21.80 31.54 6.28
C LEU A 18 20.84 30.94 5.25
N TYR A 19 19.71 31.61 5.02
CA TYR A 19 18.93 31.40 3.80
C TYR A 19 19.73 31.96 2.62
N PRO A 20 19.75 31.24 1.50
CA PRO A 20 19.51 31.87 0.22
C PRO A 20 18.24 31.27 -0.38
N THR A 21 17.30 32.15 -0.74
CA THR A 21 16.25 31.86 -1.70
C THR A 21 16.88 31.38 -3.00
N CYS A 22 16.79 30.08 -3.26
CA CYS A 22 17.08 29.47 -4.54
C CYS A 22 16.05 28.34 -4.70
N PHE A 23 15.01 28.61 -5.48
CA PHE A 23 14.15 27.55 -6.02
C PHE A 23 15.06 26.48 -6.61
N SER A 24 14.97 25.26 -6.08
CA SER A 24 15.82 24.17 -6.54
C SER A 24 15.21 23.64 -7.84
N LYS A 25 16.06 23.22 -8.78
CA LYS A 25 15.68 22.57 -10.05
C LYS A 25 14.68 21.40 -9.92
N LYS A 26 14.37 20.94 -8.70
CA LYS A 26 13.38 19.91 -8.39
C LYS A 26 11.92 20.40 -8.51
N GLU A 27 11.65 21.69 -8.29
CA GLU A 27 10.28 22.25 -8.34
C GLU A 27 9.77 22.48 -9.78
N ILE A 28 10.68 22.61 -10.74
CA ILE A 28 10.35 22.79 -12.17
C ILE A 28 10.01 21.45 -12.84
N LEU A 29 10.45 20.34 -12.26
CA LEU A 29 10.10 18.98 -12.69
C LEU A 29 8.75 18.50 -12.11
N ASP A 30 8.07 19.30 -11.26
CA ASP A 30 6.90 18.85 -10.51
C ASP A 30 5.56 19.31 -11.09
N MET A 31 5.46 20.53 -11.64
CA MET A 31 4.18 21.03 -12.20
C MET A 31 3.85 20.45 -13.58
N GLU A 32 4.81 20.47 -14.51
CA GLU A 32 4.58 20.03 -15.90
C GLU A 32 4.30 18.52 -15.97
N SER A 33 5.01 17.72 -15.16
CA SER A 33 4.79 16.28 -15.00
C SER A 33 3.43 15.96 -14.41
N THR A 34 3.01 16.73 -13.40
CA THR A 34 1.71 16.55 -12.73
C THR A 34 0.56 16.91 -13.66
N ASP A 35 0.67 17.99 -14.44
CA ASP A 35 -0.38 18.40 -15.38
C ASP A 35 -0.47 17.45 -16.58
N LEU A 36 0.66 16.96 -17.10
CA LEU A 36 0.68 15.89 -18.11
C LEU A 36 0.06 14.60 -17.58
N LEU A 37 0.31 14.26 -16.31
CA LEU A 37 -0.28 13.09 -15.69
C LEU A 37 -1.78 13.25 -15.44
N LYS A 38 -2.24 14.42 -15.00
CA LYS A 38 -3.68 14.74 -14.93
C LYS A 38 -4.33 14.60 -16.29
N GLU A 39 -3.71 15.15 -17.33
CA GLU A 39 -4.23 15.06 -18.69
C GLU A 39 -4.29 13.60 -19.15
N TYR A 40 -3.24 12.83 -18.93
CA TYR A 40 -3.20 11.40 -19.23
C TYR A 40 -4.33 10.65 -18.52
N LEU A 41 -4.45 10.83 -17.20
CA LEU A 41 -5.47 10.18 -16.38
C LEU A 41 -6.90 10.61 -16.78
N SER A 42 -7.10 11.87 -17.18
CA SER A 42 -8.40 12.37 -17.63
C SER A 42 -8.86 11.76 -18.97
N LYS A 43 -7.92 11.29 -19.79
CA LYS A 43 -8.19 10.62 -21.07
C LYS A 43 -8.51 9.14 -20.90
N GLN A 44 -8.16 8.55 -19.76
CA GLN A 44 -8.48 7.15 -19.45
C GLN A 44 -9.93 7.01 -18.99
N SER A 45 -10.44 5.78 -19.02
CA SER A 45 -11.65 5.45 -18.28
C SER A 45 -11.45 5.72 -16.78
N LYS A 46 -12.54 6.01 -16.06
CA LYS A 46 -12.51 6.23 -14.60
C LYS A 46 -11.78 5.13 -13.84
N VAL A 47 -11.79 3.92 -14.38
CA VAL A 47 -11.00 2.78 -13.91
C VAL A 47 -10.33 2.15 -15.12
N PHE A 48 -9.04 1.87 -15.04
CA PHE A 48 -8.28 1.17 -16.08
C PHE A 48 -7.24 0.24 -15.45
N THR A 49 -6.83 -0.77 -16.21
CA THR A 49 -5.80 -1.73 -15.79
C THR A 49 -4.57 -1.55 -16.66
N THR A 50 -3.42 -1.49 -16.01
CA THR A 50 -2.08 -1.37 -16.62
C THR A 50 -1.66 -2.68 -17.29
N SER A 51 -0.60 -2.63 -18.11
CA SER A 51 -0.09 -3.83 -18.79
C SER A 51 0.39 -4.94 -17.85
N LEU A 52 0.81 -4.63 -16.60
CA LEU A 52 1.18 -5.65 -15.59
C LEU A 52 0.06 -5.95 -14.57
N GLY A 53 -1.17 -5.54 -14.86
CA GLY A 53 -2.36 -5.98 -14.13
C GLY A 53 -2.69 -5.19 -12.86
N LEU A 54 -2.01 -4.07 -12.59
CA LEU A 54 -2.46 -3.13 -11.54
C LEU A 54 -3.67 -2.33 -12.07
N THR A 55 -4.74 -2.30 -11.29
CA THR A 55 -5.92 -1.47 -11.56
C THR A 55 -5.74 -0.12 -10.91
N LEU A 56 -6.02 0.95 -11.65
CA LEU A 56 -6.01 2.32 -11.18
C LEU A 56 -7.41 2.92 -11.39
N GLY A 57 -7.91 3.61 -10.38
CA GLY A 57 -9.22 4.26 -10.45
C GLY A 57 -9.21 5.68 -9.91
N GLN A 58 -10.13 6.49 -10.41
CA GLN A 58 -10.34 7.88 -10.02
C GLN A 58 -11.72 8.05 -9.39
N LEU A 59 -11.73 8.56 -8.16
CA LEU A 59 -12.90 8.97 -7.41
C LEU A 59 -12.86 10.48 -7.14
N GLU A 60 -13.91 11.03 -6.53
CA GLU A 60 -13.91 12.47 -6.17
C GLU A 60 -12.83 12.78 -5.13
N GLU A 61 -12.54 11.82 -4.25
CA GLU A 61 -11.58 11.92 -3.15
C GLU A 61 -10.12 11.77 -3.60
N GLY A 62 -9.87 11.17 -4.77
CA GLY A 62 -8.52 10.94 -5.25
C GLY A 62 -8.36 9.75 -6.19
N ILE A 63 -7.12 9.28 -6.31
CA ILE A 63 -6.73 8.12 -7.09
C ILE A 63 -6.55 6.94 -6.15
N TYR A 64 -7.04 5.78 -6.52
CA TYR A 64 -6.76 4.54 -5.81
C TYR A 64 -6.12 3.54 -6.76
N SER A 65 -5.49 2.53 -6.17
CA SER A 65 -4.87 1.42 -6.88
C SER A 65 -5.29 0.11 -6.25
N SER A 66 -5.53 -0.93 -7.05
CA SER A 66 -5.77 -2.27 -6.54
C SER A 66 -5.26 -3.38 -7.45
N HIS A 67 -4.98 -4.53 -6.86
CA HIS A 67 -4.57 -5.74 -7.56
C HIS A 67 -5.21 -6.96 -6.91
N LYS A 68 -5.94 -7.74 -7.71
CA LYS A 68 -6.62 -8.96 -7.28
C LYS A 68 -5.85 -10.19 -7.74
N PHE A 69 -5.72 -11.17 -6.85
CA PHE A 69 -5.12 -12.47 -7.16
C PHE A 69 -5.75 -13.57 -6.30
N SER A 70 -5.72 -14.80 -6.79
CA SER A 70 -6.29 -15.97 -6.11
C SER A 70 -5.20 -17.01 -5.90
N VAL A 71 -5.26 -17.71 -4.78
CA VAL A 71 -4.40 -18.88 -4.52
C VAL A 71 -5.32 -20.10 -4.46
N GLU A 72 -5.48 -20.75 -5.62
CA GLU A 72 -6.45 -21.84 -5.82
C GLU A 72 -6.23 -23.00 -4.84
N GLU A 73 -4.98 -23.29 -4.48
CA GLU A 73 -4.61 -24.39 -3.60
C GLU A 73 -5.20 -24.27 -2.19
N ILE A 74 -5.46 -23.04 -1.75
CA ILE A 74 -6.00 -22.75 -0.42
C ILE A 74 -7.42 -22.18 -0.47
N GLY A 75 -7.95 -21.84 -1.65
CA GLY A 75 -9.31 -21.33 -1.83
C GLY A 75 -9.53 -19.90 -1.29
N PHE A 76 -8.47 -19.08 -1.35
CA PHE A 76 -8.48 -17.69 -0.92
C PHE A 76 -8.31 -16.74 -2.09
N ASP A 77 -9.12 -15.68 -2.08
CA ASP A 77 -9.01 -14.53 -2.95
C ASP A 77 -8.43 -13.36 -2.16
N PHE A 78 -7.52 -12.63 -2.80
CA PHE A 78 -6.78 -11.52 -2.21
C PHE A 78 -6.99 -10.27 -3.05
N GLU A 79 -7.10 -9.13 -2.39
CA GLU A 79 -7.04 -7.82 -3.02
C GLU A 79 -6.11 -6.91 -2.22
N LEU A 80 -5.02 -6.48 -2.86
CA LEU A 80 -4.25 -5.35 -2.38
C LEU A 80 -4.93 -4.09 -2.87
N PHE A 81 -5.13 -3.13 -2.00
CA PHE A 81 -5.71 -1.86 -2.40
C PHE A 81 -5.17 -0.70 -1.56
N THR A 82 -5.25 0.50 -2.14
CA THR A 82 -4.97 1.74 -1.46
C THR A 82 -6.26 2.51 -1.29
N GLU A 83 -6.40 3.24 -0.19
CA GLU A 83 -7.43 4.27 -0.08
C GLU A 83 -7.20 5.35 -1.14
N PRO A 84 -8.24 6.11 -1.53
CA PRO A 84 -8.08 7.24 -2.44
C PRO A 84 -7.08 8.25 -1.87
N GLU A 85 -6.07 8.60 -2.68
CA GLU A 85 -5.02 9.55 -2.33
C GLU A 85 -4.94 10.68 -3.35
N SER A 86 -4.33 11.80 -2.96
CA SER A 86 -4.12 12.90 -3.89
C SER A 86 -3.16 12.47 -5.01
N LEU A 87 -3.24 13.15 -6.17
CA LEU A 87 -2.32 12.88 -7.27
C LEU A 87 -0.85 13.04 -6.86
N TYR A 88 -0.55 14.02 -6.01
CA TYR A 88 0.81 14.24 -5.52
C TYR A 88 1.30 13.06 -4.67
N GLU A 89 0.48 12.58 -3.73
CA GLU A 89 0.81 11.39 -2.93
C GLU A 89 0.97 10.15 -3.81
N PHE A 90 0.11 9.97 -4.82
CA PHE A 90 0.22 8.87 -5.78
C PHE A 90 1.56 8.89 -6.53
N ILE A 91 1.98 10.06 -7.05
CA ILE A 91 3.28 10.23 -7.73
C ILE A 91 4.44 9.92 -6.78
N GLU A 92 4.38 10.45 -5.55
CA GLU A 92 5.43 10.28 -4.56
C GLU A 92 5.57 8.81 -4.11
N ASN A 93 4.44 8.18 -3.76
CA ASN A 93 4.39 6.81 -3.25
C ASN A 93 4.83 5.79 -4.30
N TYR A 94 4.43 5.96 -5.57
CA TYR A 94 4.88 5.12 -6.67
C TYR A 94 6.20 5.57 -7.33
N LYS A 95 6.76 6.69 -6.88
CA LYS A 95 7.99 7.30 -7.41
C LYS A 95 7.91 7.43 -8.93
N LEU A 96 6.83 8.01 -9.44
CA LEU A 96 6.57 8.11 -10.87
C LEU A 96 7.48 9.17 -11.49
N GLU A 97 8.42 8.72 -12.33
CA GLU A 97 9.35 9.60 -13.04
C GLU A 97 8.89 9.89 -14.48
N SER A 98 7.95 9.11 -15.01
CA SER A 98 7.40 9.27 -16.35
C SER A 98 6.04 8.58 -16.50
N LEU A 99 5.28 8.96 -17.53
CA LEU A 99 4.00 8.31 -17.87
C LEU A 99 4.17 6.83 -18.26
N GLY A 100 5.31 6.46 -18.89
CA GLY A 100 5.57 5.08 -19.28
C GLY A 100 5.62 4.14 -18.08
N LYS A 101 6.08 4.64 -16.93
CA LYS A 101 6.13 3.85 -15.68
C LYS A 101 4.76 3.43 -15.19
N ILE A 102 3.69 4.15 -15.54
CA ILE A 102 2.33 3.83 -15.10
C ILE A 102 1.86 2.53 -15.73
N ASP A 103 2.11 2.35 -17.03
CA ASP A 103 1.69 1.14 -17.73
C ASP A 103 2.48 -0.10 -17.27
N GLU A 104 3.67 0.12 -16.71
CA GLU A 104 4.54 -0.92 -16.15
C GLU A 104 4.27 -1.21 -14.66
N MET A 105 3.23 -0.64 -14.05
CA MET A 105 2.90 -0.91 -12.64
C MET A 105 2.19 -2.26 -12.49
N GLY A 106 2.55 -3.05 -11.48
CA GLY A 106 1.94 -4.36 -11.24
C GLY A 106 1.82 -4.74 -9.77
N TYR A 107 1.59 -6.03 -9.51
CA TYR A 107 1.51 -6.63 -8.18
C TYR A 107 2.65 -6.18 -7.24
N ARG A 108 3.89 -6.17 -7.76
CA ARG A 108 5.07 -5.87 -6.94
C ARG A 108 5.03 -4.44 -6.39
N ASP A 109 4.55 -3.49 -7.18
CA ASP A 109 4.53 -2.08 -6.79
C ASP A 109 3.55 -1.85 -5.63
N ILE A 110 2.33 -2.39 -5.73
CA ILE A 110 1.35 -2.28 -4.66
C ILE A 110 1.71 -3.15 -3.44
N TRP A 111 2.40 -4.27 -3.62
CA TRP A 111 2.94 -5.06 -2.50
C TRP A 111 3.97 -4.27 -1.69
N ILE A 112 4.87 -3.54 -2.36
CA ILE A 112 5.83 -2.66 -1.67
C ILE A 112 5.09 -1.59 -0.85
N ARG A 113 4.00 -1.04 -1.39
CA ARG A 113 3.15 -0.10 -0.65
C ARG A 113 2.51 -0.74 0.59
N TYR A 114 2.04 -1.97 0.49
CA TYR A 114 1.54 -2.73 1.64
C TYR A 114 2.62 -2.85 2.74
N LEU A 115 3.83 -3.25 2.37
CA LEU A 115 4.96 -3.35 3.29
C LEU A 115 5.36 -2.01 3.93
N ASN A 116 5.14 -0.90 3.21
CA ASN A 116 5.36 0.46 3.73
C ASN A 116 4.22 1.00 4.61
N ARG A 117 3.11 0.26 4.74
CA ARG A 117 1.87 0.64 5.46
C ARG A 117 1.03 1.70 4.72
N GLU A 118 1.15 1.73 3.40
CA GLU A 118 0.44 2.64 2.49
C GLU A 118 -0.67 1.95 1.69
N ALA A 119 -0.77 0.62 1.82
CA ALA A 119 -1.84 -0.18 1.24
C ALA A 119 -2.39 -1.15 2.30
N GLU A 120 -3.56 -1.69 2.02
CA GLU A 120 -4.24 -2.70 2.83
C GLU A 120 -4.41 -3.98 2.00
N MET A 121 -4.56 -5.11 2.70
CA MET A 121 -4.81 -6.40 2.09
C MET A 121 -6.20 -6.87 2.50
N GLU A 122 -7.10 -7.02 1.55
CA GLU A 122 -8.36 -7.71 1.74
C GLU A 122 -8.20 -9.19 1.40
N VAL A 123 -8.69 -10.05 2.28
CA VAL A 123 -8.65 -11.50 2.08
C VAL A 123 -10.05 -12.06 2.26
N THR A 124 -10.49 -12.79 1.24
CA THR A 124 -11.78 -13.45 1.19
C THR A 124 -11.54 -14.95 1.07
N GLN A 125 -11.98 -15.71 2.06
CA GLN A 125 -12.07 -17.16 1.94
C GLN A 125 -13.36 -17.50 1.17
N SER A 126 -13.36 -18.51 0.32
CA SER A 126 -14.55 -18.89 -0.49
C SER A 126 -15.83 -19.08 0.34
N GLU A 127 -15.69 -19.53 1.60
CA GLU A 127 -16.79 -19.73 2.55
C GLU A 127 -17.26 -18.43 3.24
N LEU A 128 -16.44 -17.39 3.17
CA LEU A 128 -16.65 -16.07 3.76
C LEU A 128 -16.84 -14.97 2.70
N GLN A 129 -17.30 -15.34 1.50
CA GLN A 129 -17.38 -14.43 0.33
C GLN A 129 -18.10 -13.11 0.58
N GLU A 130 -19.03 -13.06 1.53
CA GLU A 130 -19.79 -11.85 1.85
C GLU A 130 -19.10 -10.94 2.89
N ALA A 131 -17.98 -11.37 3.45
CA ALA A 131 -17.41 -10.78 4.66
C ALA A 131 -15.87 -10.80 4.64
N PRO A 132 -15.24 -10.03 3.74
CA PRO A 132 -13.79 -9.94 3.66
C PRO A 132 -13.16 -9.49 4.99
N LEU A 133 -11.97 -10.02 5.27
CA LEU A 133 -11.10 -9.51 6.33
C LEU A 133 -10.05 -8.56 5.72
N THR A 134 -9.96 -7.36 6.26
CA THR A 134 -8.93 -6.38 5.91
C THR A 134 -7.78 -6.47 6.90
N PHE A 135 -6.56 -6.56 6.37
CA PHE A 135 -5.31 -6.62 7.10
C PHE A 135 -4.51 -5.36 6.82
N ARG A 136 -4.15 -4.64 7.89
CA ARG A 136 -3.37 -3.40 7.81
C ARG A 136 -2.16 -3.46 8.72
N LEU A 137 -0.97 -3.20 8.16
CA LEU A 137 0.25 -3.10 8.94
C LEU A 137 0.27 -1.80 9.75
N TYR A 138 0.53 -1.87 11.06
CA TYR A 138 0.62 -0.72 11.94
C TYR A 138 1.66 -0.94 13.05
N LYS A 139 2.65 -0.05 13.21
CA LYS A 139 3.63 -0.04 14.33
C LYS A 139 4.02 -1.42 14.91
N GLY A 140 4.61 -2.31 14.10
CA GLY A 140 5.07 -3.64 14.53
C GLY A 140 3.99 -4.71 14.72
N LYS A 141 2.72 -4.39 14.46
CA LYS A 141 1.57 -5.30 14.50
C LYS A 141 0.79 -5.27 13.19
N THR A 142 -0.09 -6.25 13.00
CA THR A 142 -1.11 -6.25 11.96
C THR A 142 -2.47 -6.11 12.60
N MET A 143 -3.21 -5.09 12.16
CA MET A 143 -4.60 -4.83 12.53
C MET A 143 -5.48 -5.62 11.57
N ILE A 144 -6.50 -6.30 12.08
CA ILE A 144 -7.37 -7.16 11.29
C ILE A 144 -8.79 -6.78 11.61
N TYR A 145 -9.58 -6.44 10.59
CA TYR A 145 -10.95 -6.01 10.81
C TYR A 145 -11.84 -6.39 9.64
N SER A 146 -13.13 -6.47 9.94
CA SER A 146 -14.18 -6.55 8.92
C SER A 146 -15.34 -5.70 9.38
N LYS A 147 -15.71 -4.71 8.54
CA LYS A 147 -16.88 -3.87 8.79
C LYS A 147 -18.16 -4.71 8.74
N VAL A 148 -18.22 -5.68 7.83
CA VAL A 148 -19.38 -6.55 7.64
C VAL A 148 -19.61 -7.45 8.85
N LEU A 149 -18.53 -8.04 9.40
CA LEU A 149 -18.63 -8.92 10.56
C LEU A 149 -18.66 -8.18 11.91
N HIS A 150 -18.54 -6.85 11.91
CA HIS A 150 -18.23 -6.08 13.12
C HIS A 150 -17.04 -6.67 13.91
N PHE A 151 -16.04 -7.14 13.18
CA PHE A 151 -14.90 -7.88 13.72
C PHE A 151 -13.66 -7.01 13.81
N TYR A 152 -12.88 -7.20 14.87
CA TYR A 152 -11.59 -6.58 15.08
C TYR A 152 -10.66 -7.50 15.87
N ASP A 153 -9.42 -7.64 15.42
CA ASP A 153 -8.34 -8.32 16.12
C ASP A 153 -6.99 -7.63 15.85
N GLU A 154 -5.99 -7.96 16.67
CA GLU A 154 -4.63 -7.49 16.52
C GLU A 154 -3.63 -8.63 16.68
N VAL A 155 -2.68 -8.71 15.73
CA VAL A 155 -1.59 -9.69 15.78
C VAL A 155 -0.28 -8.96 16.03
N ASN A 156 0.46 -9.35 17.07
CA ASN A 156 1.74 -8.75 17.48
C ASN A 156 2.93 -9.15 16.58
N ARG A 157 2.73 -9.12 15.27
CA ARG A 157 3.75 -9.22 14.22
C ARG A 157 3.18 -8.65 12.93
N HIS A 158 4.05 -8.38 11.96
CA HIS A 158 3.62 -8.07 10.59
C HIS A 158 3.33 -9.37 9.83
N LEU A 159 2.13 -9.45 9.25
CA LEU A 159 1.76 -10.48 8.29
C LEU A 159 2.13 -9.96 6.91
N THR A 160 3.13 -10.59 6.28
CA THR A 160 3.80 -10.05 5.07
C THR A 160 3.95 -11.07 3.96
N LEU A 161 3.56 -12.33 4.19
CA LEU A 161 3.57 -13.40 3.22
C LEU A 161 2.15 -13.96 3.07
N SER A 162 1.83 -14.54 1.92
CA SER A 162 0.55 -15.25 1.68
C SER A 162 0.19 -16.23 2.80
N GLU A 163 1.19 -16.97 3.26
CA GLU A 163 1.13 -17.99 4.29
C GLU A 163 0.76 -17.40 5.66
N ASP A 164 1.17 -16.16 5.95
CA ASP A 164 0.83 -15.49 7.20
C ASP A 164 -0.68 -15.25 7.32
N PHE A 165 -1.34 -14.95 6.19
CA PHE A 165 -2.79 -14.76 6.15
C PHE A 165 -3.50 -16.09 6.32
N PHE A 166 -3.07 -17.13 5.61
CA PHE A 166 -3.61 -18.48 5.76
C PHE A 166 -3.51 -18.98 7.21
N ASP A 167 -2.32 -18.85 7.81
CA ASP A 167 -2.08 -19.19 9.21
C ASP A 167 -3.03 -18.43 10.14
N TYR A 168 -3.30 -17.15 9.85
CA TYR A 168 -4.23 -16.37 10.66
C TYR A 168 -5.64 -16.98 10.64
N PHE A 169 -6.18 -17.34 9.47
CA PHE A 169 -7.50 -17.97 9.36
C PHE A 169 -7.54 -19.31 10.11
N LEU A 170 -6.54 -20.18 9.93
CA LEU A 170 -6.48 -21.47 10.62
C LEU A 170 -6.46 -21.33 12.15
N HIS A 171 -5.68 -20.40 12.69
CA HIS A 171 -5.54 -20.25 14.14
C HIS A 171 -6.71 -19.48 14.78
N ASN A 172 -7.50 -18.74 13.99
CA ASN A 172 -8.61 -17.92 14.48
C ASN A 172 -9.98 -18.36 13.98
N GLU A 173 -10.08 -19.52 13.32
CA GLU A 173 -11.32 -20.10 12.77
C GLU A 173 -12.51 -19.98 13.75
N LYS A 174 -12.34 -20.40 15.01
CA LYS A 174 -13.40 -20.32 16.02
C LYS A 174 -13.90 -18.89 16.26
N LYS A 175 -12.99 -17.91 16.33
CA LYS A 175 -13.36 -16.50 16.54
C LYS A 175 -14.10 -15.95 15.33
N LEU A 176 -13.63 -16.29 14.13
CA LEU A 176 -14.23 -15.86 12.86
C LEU A 176 -15.63 -16.46 12.71
N ASN A 177 -15.81 -17.74 13.00
CA ASN A 177 -17.12 -18.40 12.97
C ASN A 177 -18.12 -17.73 13.93
N VAL A 178 -17.69 -17.35 15.14
CA VAL A 178 -18.54 -16.58 16.07
C VAL A 178 -18.93 -15.22 15.48
N ALA A 179 -18.01 -14.53 14.79
CA ALA A 179 -18.31 -13.25 14.16
C ALA A 179 -19.33 -13.41 13.01
N VAL A 180 -19.16 -14.44 12.17
CA VAL A 180 -20.09 -14.78 11.09
C VAL A 180 -21.47 -15.15 11.62
N GLU A 181 -21.55 -15.96 12.67
CA GLU A 181 -22.84 -16.30 13.30
C GLU A 181 -23.57 -15.08 13.87
N ASN A 182 -22.81 -14.10 14.38
CA ASN A 182 -23.39 -12.87 14.91
C ASN A 182 -23.82 -11.89 13.81
N MET A 183 -23.23 -11.96 12.61
CA MET A 183 -23.63 -11.13 11.46
C MET A 183 -25.12 -11.31 11.14
N TYR A 184 -25.66 -12.53 11.22
CA TYR A 184 -27.07 -12.81 10.92
C TYR A 184 -28.03 -12.52 12.08
N ARG A 185 -27.54 -12.03 13.22
CA ARG A 185 -28.37 -11.72 14.40
C ARG A 185 -28.75 -10.25 14.51
N TYR A 186 -28.09 -9.38 13.75
CA TYR A 186 -28.27 -7.92 13.77
C TYR A 186 -28.53 -7.41 12.36
#